data_AF-A0A543Q7T4-F1
#
_entry.id   AF-A0A543Q7T4-F1
#
_cell.length_a   1.000
_cell.length_b   1.000
_cell.length_c   1.000
_cell.angle_alpha   90.00
_cell.angle_beta   90.00
_cell.angle_gamma   90.00
#
_symmetry.space_group_name_H-M   'P 1'
#
loop_
_entity.id
_entity.type
_entity.pdbx_description
1 polymer ?
#
loop_
_entity_poly.entity_id
_entity_poly.type
_entity_poly.pdbx_seq_one_letter_code
_entity_poly.pdbx_strand_id
1 'polypeptide(L)'
;MSVATAAAMQAYKQVGNQGISSDRLVLLGLEGILEYSRRARLAIQTKDLSVKADSMDKAYQLTAHLLASVNFEQGGEIAKNLDSLYRFLLNQLAQANIFDDLQALDACQLVLVDLRDAWRGLLGHS
;
A
#
# COMPACT_ATOMS: atom_id res chain seq x y z
N MET A 1 15.42 9.03 15.27
CA MET A 1 14.77 8.87 13.94
C MET A 1 14.72 7.38 13.65
N SER A 2 13.53 6.80 13.51
CA SER A 2 13.40 5.34 13.31
C SER A 2 14.11 4.93 12.02
N VAL A 3 15.10 4.05 12.16
CA VAL A 3 16.00 3.57 11.09
C VAL A 3 15.24 2.75 10.03
N ALA A 4 14.01 2.31 10.33
CA ALA A 4 13.22 1.43 9.46
C ALA A 4 12.62 2.11 8.22
N THR A 5 12.30 3.42 8.27
CA THR A 5 11.67 4.13 7.14
C THR A 5 12.69 4.68 6.13
N ALA A 6 13.89 5.04 6.58
CA ALA A 6 14.98 5.48 5.69
C ALA A 6 15.56 4.32 4.85
N ALA A 7 15.62 3.11 5.42
CA ALA A 7 16.09 1.91 4.72
C ALA A 7 15.15 1.48 3.58
N ALA A 8 13.83 1.55 3.81
CA ALA A 8 12.84 1.24 2.78
C ALA A 8 12.89 2.22 1.60
N MET A 9 13.05 3.52 1.86
CA MET A 9 13.18 4.56 0.84
C MET A 9 14.53 4.55 0.10
N GLN A 10 15.65 4.18 0.76
CA GLN A 10 16.94 4.02 0.11
C GLN A 10 17.02 2.76 -0.77
N ALA A 11 16.37 1.66 -0.35
CA ALA A 11 16.24 0.47 -1.18
C ALA A 11 15.45 0.78 -2.47
N TYR A 12 14.33 1.50 -2.39
CA TYR A 12 13.55 1.89 -3.58
C TYR A 12 14.33 2.79 -4.56
N LYS A 13 15.13 3.74 -4.07
CA LYS A 13 15.93 4.64 -4.94
C LYS A 13 17.15 3.96 -5.58
N GLN A 14 17.72 2.91 -4.97
CA GLN A 14 18.84 2.17 -5.56
C GLN A 14 18.39 1.12 -6.60
N VAL A 15 17.14 0.66 -6.52
CA VAL A 15 16.64 -0.44 -7.34
C VAL A 15 16.37 -0.07 -8.80
N GLY A 16 16.09 1.20 -9.10
CA GLY A 16 16.11 1.70 -10.49
C GLY A 16 17.45 1.47 -11.21
N ASN A 17 18.52 1.17 -10.46
CA ASN A 17 19.85 0.86 -10.96
C ASN A 17 20.28 -0.61 -10.74
N GLN A 18 19.41 -1.49 -10.21
CA GLN A 18 19.74 -2.89 -9.86
C GLN A 18 18.80 -3.96 -10.47
N GLY A 19 17.99 -3.63 -11.48
CA GLY A 19 17.35 -4.64 -12.33
C GLY A 19 16.09 -5.32 -11.78
N ILE A 20 15.50 -4.84 -10.67
CA ILE A 20 14.10 -5.16 -10.35
C ILE A 20 13.23 -4.13 -11.07
N SER A 21 12.28 -4.60 -11.90
CA SER A 21 11.37 -3.71 -12.63
C SER A 21 10.48 -2.92 -11.67
N SER A 22 10.14 -1.68 -12.06
CA SER A 22 9.21 -0.81 -11.33
C SER A 22 7.90 -1.52 -10.97
N ASP A 23 7.42 -2.41 -11.85
CA ASP A 23 6.17 -3.16 -11.65
C ASP A 23 6.26 -4.17 -10.51
N ARG A 24 7.42 -4.82 -10.31
CA ARG A 24 7.63 -5.74 -9.19
C ARG A 24 7.68 -5.00 -7.85
N LEU A 25 8.18 -3.77 -7.83
CA LEU A 25 8.13 -2.92 -6.64
C LEU A 25 6.70 -2.48 -6.30
N VAL A 26 5.87 -2.19 -7.30
CA VAL A 26 4.45 -1.89 -7.05
C VAL A 26 3.74 -3.12 -6.47
N LEU A 27 3.96 -4.30 -7.05
CA LEU A 27 3.38 -5.55 -6.53
C LEU A 27 3.78 -5.80 -5.07
N LEU A 28 5.06 -5.67 -4.73
CA LEU A 28 5.54 -5.83 -3.36
C LEU A 28 4.90 -4.80 -2.41
N GLY A 29 4.71 -3.57 -2.87
CA GLY A 29 4.00 -2.52 -2.13
C GLY A 29 2.56 -2.92 -1.82
N LEU A 30 1.81 -3.39 -2.81
CA LEU A 30 0.42 -3.85 -2.65
C LEU A 30 0.32 -5.05 -1.67
N GLU A 31 1.23 -6.01 -1.78
CA GLU A 31 1.30 -7.15 -0.85
C GLU A 31 1.64 -6.70 0.58
N GLY A 32 2.53 -5.73 0.73
CA GLY A 32 2.85 -5.11 2.01
C GLY A 32 1.65 -4.42 2.66
N ILE A 33 0.90 -3.62 1.89
CA ILE A 33 -0.30 -2.93 2.42
C ILE A 33 -1.35 -3.94 2.89
N LEU A 34 -1.56 -5.04 2.16
CA LEU A 34 -2.47 -6.12 2.56
C LEU A 34 -2.06 -6.76 3.89
N GLU A 35 -0.77 -7.09 4.04
CA GLU A 35 -0.28 -7.73 5.26
C GLU A 35 -0.39 -6.79 6.48
N TYR A 36 -0.05 -5.51 6.33
CA TYR A 36 -0.20 -4.54 7.41
C TYR A 36 -1.68 -4.29 7.76
N SER A 37 -2.58 -4.28 6.76
CA SER A 37 -4.02 -4.18 7.01
C SER A 37 -4.56 -5.38 7.79
N ARG A 38 -4.08 -6.60 7.48
CA ARG A 38 -4.42 -7.83 8.23
C ARG A 38 -3.92 -7.77 9.68
N ARG A 39 -2.69 -7.31 9.89
CA ARG A 39 -2.11 -7.14 11.23
C ARG A 39 -2.87 -6.09 12.04
N ALA A 40 -3.23 -4.97 11.43
CA ALA A 40 -4.04 -3.94 12.07
C ALA A 40 -5.42 -4.45 12.49
N ARG A 41 -6.10 -5.23 11.63
CA ARG A 41 -7.38 -5.88 11.97
C ARG A 41 -7.26 -6.73 13.22
N LEU A 42 -6.27 -7.62 13.26
CA LEU A 42 -6.06 -8.49 14.42
C LEU A 42 -5.80 -7.65 15.68
N ALA A 43 -4.95 -6.64 15.57
CA ALA A 43 -4.61 -5.75 16.69
C ALA A 43 -5.82 -4.97 17.22
N ILE A 44 -6.72 -4.50 16.35
CA ILE A 44 -7.99 -3.88 16.74
C ILE A 44 -8.86 -4.88 17.52
N GLN A 45 -9.00 -6.11 17.00
CA GLN A 45 -9.81 -7.16 17.64
C GLN A 45 -9.25 -7.57 19.02
N THR A 46 -7.93 -7.62 19.17
CA THR A 46 -7.26 -7.97 20.43
C THR A 46 -6.96 -6.78 21.33
N LYS A 47 -7.35 -5.55 20.91
CA LYS A 47 -7.08 -4.29 21.60
C LYS A 47 -5.58 -4.01 21.83
N ASP A 48 -4.71 -4.49 20.95
CA ASP A 48 -3.28 -4.17 20.94
C ASP A 48 -3.05 -2.83 20.21
N LEU A 49 -3.09 -1.74 20.98
CA LEU A 49 -2.99 -0.39 20.42
C LEU A 49 -1.61 -0.10 19.81
N SER A 50 -0.54 -0.74 20.31
CA SER A 50 0.81 -0.51 19.79
C SER A 50 0.96 -1.14 18.40
N VAL A 51 0.53 -2.41 18.26
CA VAL A 51 0.57 -3.09 16.96
C VAL A 51 -0.40 -2.47 15.97
N LYS A 52 -1.57 -2.00 16.42
CA LYS A 52 -2.51 -1.24 15.59
C LYS A 52 -1.80 -0.01 15.01
N ALA A 53 -1.23 0.84 15.86
CA ALA A 53 -0.62 2.09 15.42
C ALA A 53 0.52 1.87 14.41
N ASP A 54 1.43 0.94 14.70
CA ASP A 54 2.56 0.61 13.81
C ASP A 54 2.07 0.03 12.46
N SER A 55 1.08 -0.86 12.50
CA SER A 55 0.57 -1.49 11.28
C SER A 55 -0.21 -0.50 10.40
N MET A 56 -1.05 0.35 11.00
CA MET A 56 -1.81 1.37 10.28
C MET A 56 -0.90 2.42 9.65
N ASP A 57 0.13 2.89 10.37
CA ASP A 57 1.10 3.84 9.85
C ASP A 57 1.88 3.27 8.65
N LYS A 58 2.31 2.01 8.73
CA LYS A 58 3.01 1.34 7.62
C LYS A 58 2.13 1.14 6.39
N ALA A 59 0.88 0.70 6.58
CA ALA A 59 -0.08 0.58 5.47
C ALA A 59 -0.33 1.93 4.79
N TYR A 60 -0.50 2.99 5.59
CA TYR A 60 -0.72 4.35 5.10
C TYR A 60 0.48 4.88 4.32
N GLN A 61 1.69 4.75 4.88
CA GLN A 61 2.93 5.21 4.23
C GLN A 61 3.19 4.51 2.90
N LEU A 62 3.00 3.19 2.82
CA LEU A 62 3.15 2.44 1.57
C LEU A 62 2.13 2.90 0.52
N THR A 63 0.86 3.08 0.92
CA THR A 63 -0.19 3.58 0.02
C THR A 63 0.14 4.99 -0.48
N ALA A 64 0.60 5.88 0.40
CA ALA A 64 1.01 7.24 0.03
C ALA A 64 2.23 7.24 -0.90
N HIS A 65 3.15 6.30 -0.72
CA HIS A 65 4.29 6.14 -1.61
C HIS A 65 3.87 5.68 -3.01
N LEU A 66 2.96 4.70 -3.11
CA LEU A 66 2.40 4.28 -4.39
C LEU A 66 1.66 5.42 -5.09
N LEU A 67 0.87 6.21 -4.36
CA LEU A 67 0.23 7.41 -4.89
C LEU A 67 1.25 8.41 -5.44
N ALA A 68 2.32 8.68 -4.69
CA ALA A 68 3.38 9.60 -5.12
C ALA A 68 4.18 9.08 -6.33
N SER A 69 4.13 7.77 -6.60
CA SER A 69 4.81 7.14 -7.75
C SER A 69 3.99 7.17 -9.04
N VAL A 70 2.73 7.62 -9.00
CA VAL A 70 1.87 7.68 -10.20
C VAL A 70 2.43 8.68 -11.22
N ASN A 71 2.73 8.19 -12.43
CA ASN A 71 3.22 9.02 -13.53
C ASN A 71 2.04 9.58 -14.36
N PHE A 72 1.62 10.80 -14.05
CA PHE A 72 0.55 11.49 -14.77
C PHE A 72 0.94 11.98 -16.16
N GLU A 73 2.24 12.20 -16.43
CA GLU A 73 2.72 12.67 -17.72
C GLU A 73 2.56 11.60 -18.81
N GLN A 74 2.80 10.34 -18.46
CA GLN A 74 2.76 9.22 -19.41
C GLN A 74 1.56 8.28 -19.21
N GLY A 75 0.89 8.31 -18.05
CA GLY A 75 -0.10 7.30 -17.66
C GLY A 75 -1.55 7.59 -18.05
N GLY A 76 -1.87 8.79 -18.56
CA GLY A 76 -3.20 9.13 -19.07
C GLY A 76 -4.35 8.76 -18.12
N GLU A 77 -5.38 8.07 -18.63
CA GLU A 77 -6.54 7.60 -17.84
C GLU A 77 -6.17 6.55 -16.78
N ILE A 78 -5.14 5.73 -17.03
CA ILE A 78 -4.69 4.72 -16.05
C ILE A 78 -4.12 5.42 -14.80
N ALA A 79 -3.33 6.47 -14.98
CA ALA A 79 -2.80 7.26 -13.87
C ALA A 79 -3.91 7.90 -13.04
N LYS A 80 -4.96 8.43 -13.66
CA LYS A 80 -6.12 9.00 -12.96
C LYS A 80 -6.89 7.96 -12.14
N ASN A 81 -7.08 6.76 -12.71
CA ASN A 81 -7.72 5.66 -12.01
C ASN A 81 -6.89 5.21 -10.80
N LEU A 82 -5.57 5.09 -10.96
CA LEU A 82 -4.66 4.73 -9.87
C LEU A 82 -4.65 5.78 -8.75
N ASP A 83 -4.56 7.06 -9.09
CA ASP A 83 -4.65 8.16 -8.13
C ASP A 83 -5.95 8.06 -7.31
N SER A 84 -7.08 7.85 -8.00
CA SER A 84 -8.39 7.73 -7.36
C SER A 84 -8.46 6.54 -6.40
N LEU A 85 -7.97 5.37 -6.82
CA LEU A 85 -7.95 4.16 -6.00
C LEU A 85 -7.02 4.31 -4.78
N TYR A 86 -5.82 4.86 -4.94
CA TYR A 86 -4.90 5.06 -3.83
C TYR A 86 -5.42 6.11 -2.84
N ARG A 87 -6.08 7.18 -3.30
CA ARG A 87 -6.73 8.15 -2.40
C ARG A 87 -7.89 7.54 -1.63
N PHE A 88 -8.70 6.71 -2.29
CA PHE A 88 -9.74 5.94 -1.62
C PHE A 88 -9.15 5.07 -0.50
N LEU A 89 -8.07 4.35 -0.78
CA LEU A 89 -7.37 3.53 0.22
C LEU A 89 -6.86 4.36 1.40
N LEU A 90 -6.24 5.51 1.16
CA LEU A 90 -5.78 6.41 2.23
C LEU A 90 -6.93 6.87 3.12
N ASN A 91 -8.08 7.23 2.53
CA ASN A 91 -9.27 7.63 3.28
C ASN A 91 -9.81 6.48 4.14
N GLN A 92 -9.92 5.27 3.59
CA GLN A 92 -10.40 4.10 4.31
C GLN A 92 -9.42 3.68 5.43
N LEU A 93 -8.10 3.74 5.19
CA LEU A 93 -7.09 3.49 6.21
C LEU A 93 -7.18 4.54 7.34
N ALA A 94 -7.38 5.82 7.02
CA ALA A 94 -7.58 6.85 8.05
C ALA A 94 -8.85 6.60 8.87
N GLN A 95 -9.97 6.26 8.21
CA GLN A 95 -11.24 5.90 8.85
C GLN A 95 -11.07 4.71 9.80
N ALA A 96 -10.46 3.62 9.33
CA ALA A 96 -10.15 2.45 10.15
C ALA A 96 -9.28 2.80 11.36
N ASN A 97 -8.30 3.69 11.20
CA ASN A 97 -7.39 4.03 12.29
C ASN A 97 -8.07 4.89 13.37
N ILE A 98 -8.86 5.87 12.96
CA ILE A 98 -9.53 6.80 13.88
C ILE A 98 -10.65 6.11 14.64
N PHE A 99 -11.42 5.26 13.95
CA PHE A 99 -12.68 4.72 14.48
C PHE A 99 -12.65 3.22 14.80
N ASP A 100 -11.49 2.56 14.67
CA ASP A 100 -11.37 1.10 14.78
C ASP A 100 -12.32 0.36 13.81
N ASP A 101 -12.59 0.98 12.66
CA ASP A 101 -13.57 0.51 11.68
C ASP A 101 -12.99 -0.65 10.84
N LEU A 102 -13.37 -1.87 11.22
CA LEU A 102 -12.98 -3.08 10.50
C LEU A 102 -13.60 -3.19 9.10
N GLN A 103 -14.76 -2.57 8.87
CA GLN A 103 -15.40 -2.55 7.54
C GLN A 103 -14.61 -1.66 6.59
N ALA A 104 -14.02 -0.57 7.10
CA ALA A 104 -13.12 0.24 6.31
C ALA A 104 -11.87 -0.55 5.87
N LEU A 105 -11.34 -1.44 6.73
CA LEU A 105 -10.27 -2.38 6.34
C LEU A 105 -10.75 -3.46 5.35
N ASP A 106 -12.00 -3.92 5.43
CA ASP A 106 -12.59 -4.84 4.43
C ASP A 106 -12.65 -4.19 3.04
N ALA A 107 -13.06 -2.91 2.98
CA ALA A 107 -13.09 -2.14 1.75
C ALA A 107 -11.68 -1.94 1.14
N CYS A 108 -10.67 -1.67 1.99
CA CYS A 108 -9.28 -1.63 1.54
C CYS A 108 -8.85 -2.97 0.92
N GLN A 109 -9.17 -4.07 1.60
CA GLN A 109 -8.77 -5.41 1.16
C GLN A 109 -9.32 -5.75 -0.23
N LEU A 110 -10.57 -5.41 -0.52
CA LEU A 110 -11.18 -5.67 -1.84
C LEU A 110 -10.38 -4.98 -2.95
N VAL A 111 -10.14 -3.67 -2.82
CA VAL A 111 -9.41 -2.88 -3.82
C VAL A 111 -7.96 -3.35 -3.97
N LEU A 112 -7.29 -3.65 -2.85
CA LEU A 112 -5.89 -4.09 -2.86
C LEU A 112 -5.73 -5.48 -3.49
N VAL A 113 -6.67 -6.40 -3.29
CA VAL A 113 -6.64 -7.73 -3.91
C VAL A 113 -6.78 -7.60 -5.42
N ASP A 114 -7.76 -6.83 -5.90
CA ASP A 114 -8.00 -6.64 -7.33
C ASP A 114 -6.79 -6.00 -8.02
N LEU A 115 -6.21 -4.95 -7.41
CA LEU A 115 -4.98 -4.32 -7.90
C LEU A 115 -3.81 -5.31 -7.90
N ARG A 116 -3.57 -6.02 -6.80
CA ARG A 116 -2.46 -6.98 -6.71
C ARG A 116 -2.58 -8.05 -7.80
N ASP A 117 -3.77 -8.59 -8.00
CA ASP A 117 -3.99 -9.68 -8.96
C ASP A 117 -3.88 -9.20 -10.40
N ALA A 118 -4.32 -7.96 -10.71
CA ALA A 118 -4.06 -7.34 -12.00
C ALA A 118 -2.55 -7.18 -12.29
N TRP A 119 -1.76 -6.74 -11.31
CA TRP A 119 -0.30 -6.60 -11.46
C TRP A 119 0.41 -7.96 -11.60
N ARG A 120 -0.03 -8.97 -10.84
CA ARG A 120 0.46 -10.35 -10.99
C ARG A 120 0.16 -10.90 -12.38
N GLY A 121 -1.03 -10.61 -12.91
CA GLY A 121 -1.40 -10.95 -14.28
C GLY A 121 -0.39 -10.39 -15.29
N LEU A 122 -0.04 -9.12 -15.20
CA LEU A 122 0.93 -8.50 -16.10
C LEU A 122 2.32 -9.14 -16.03
N LEU A 123 2.82 -9.43 -14.81
CA LEU A 123 4.13 -10.04 -14.58
C LEU A 123 4.18 -11.54 -14.91
N GLY A 124 3.04 -12.22 -14.96
CA GLY A 124 2.96 -13.65 -15.30
C GLY A 124 3.01 -13.93 -16.80
N HIS A 125 2.85 -12.90 -17.64
CA HIS A 125 2.88 -12.99 -19.11
C HIS A 125 4.16 -12.42 -19.73
N SER A 126 5.15 -12.04 -18.91
CA SER A 126 6.44 -11.45 -19.32
C SER A 126 7.59 -12.44 -19.22
#